data_AF-A0A815VHC5-F1
#
_entry.id   AF-A0A815VHC5-F1
#
_cell.length_a   1.000
_cell.length_b   1.000
_cell.length_c   1.000
_cell.angle_alpha   90.00
_cell.angle_beta   90.00
_cell.angle_gamma   90.00
#
_symmetry.space_group_name_H-M   'P 1'
#
loop_
_entity.id
_entity.type
_entity.pdbx_description
1 polymer ?
#
loop_
_entity_poly.entity_id
_entity_poly.type
_entity_poly.pdbx_seq_one_letter_code
_entity_poly.pdbx_strand_id
1 'polypeptide(L)'
;MATLSSQVISDNNNVENEIATILRLHDYDNKQDIVTHLLINGRQGLLDYKDDIIPKIFNTQFNTPDAQLILALKTYVRRLWQTQYESSCHWLIAFIQNYHDNKDPQLYDRILTRTAEYGKRFMKDCPILSIVLQFVLESMDEECILSTNTFDEAWETVTSEGMKSLAKYSKYVKEEVMSEELDKNQSTLFRALREYYRPRLGSMLRDHGMNGEEVDENMALDFLSEDGVEKGMENIRQSMVKSSSDVVAEKEDVVLVNTDSPAEKLWKLEVRRITVATTIKVYVKKTGELFDVPMSVVSTVEDVIKYVCENSVCHDTMDYNDYYLVSPEDDTVLENEQKVDEILVHSRDTLEFKLCMKASKRQQIMNLALMKCNERVKANTVADSKDKEITEPVEPQQNRLNMDADKTEEAVATNVSAKSDMFRSNSPPENTTDTPSNISRSVSFTGSSASLSQKQDLAYSYYELQKRIHDITERLIHDPTLREKASEKLNDINIVVCGAPRVGKSALINAICHQELAGTHPGLHACTKTMSSYHLAGSIDIGDEQANYQYTFWDTPG
;
A
#
# COMPACT_ATOMS: atom_id res chain seq x y z
N MET A 1 4.59 -29.62 -24.92
CA MET A 1 4.96 -28.65 -23.86
C MET A 1 6.39 -28.85 -23.34
N ALA A 2 6.80 -30.05 -22.93
CA ALA A 2 8.17 -30.28 -22.40
C ALA A 2 9.31 -29.86 -23.35
N THR A 3 9.17 -30.10 -24.66
CA THR A 3 10.20 -29.77 -25.67
C THR A 3 10.31 -28.28 -25.98
N LEU A 4 9.21 -27.53 -25.87
CA LEU A 4 9.21 -26.06 -26.05
C LEU A 4 9.89 -25.38 -24.85
N SER A 5 9.66 -25.90 -23.64
CA SER A 5 10.30 -25.39 -22.42
C SER A 5 11.83 -25.54 -22.46
N SER A 6 12.37 -26.65 -22.96
CA SER A 6 13.82 -26.84 -23.05
C SER A 6 14.51 -25.88 -24.03
N GLN A 7 13.85 -25.53 -25.13
CA GLN A 7 14.42 -24.64 -26.15
C GLN A 7 14.39 -23.17 -25.71
N VAL A 8 13.33 -22.75 -25.02
CA VAL A 8 13.26 -21.41 -24.40
C VAL A 8 14.36 -21.23 -23.35
N ILE A 9 14.62 -22.26 -22.54
CA ILE A 9 15.70 -22.22 -21.55
C ILE A 9 17.07 -22.12 -22.22
N SER A 10 17.33 -22.91 -23.27
CA SER A 10 18.61 -22.83 -23.99
C SER A 10 18.83 -21.46 -24.64
N ASP A 11 17.77 -20.87 -25.18
CA ASP A 11 17.85 -19.58 -25.86
C ASP A 11 18.04 -18.42 -24.87
N ASN A 12 17.44 -18.48 -23.68
CA ASN A 12 17.69 -17.48 -22.63
C ASN A 12 19.12 -17.57 -22.09
N ASN A 13 19.63 -18.79 -21.88
CA ASN A 13 21.02 -19.01 -21.48
C ASN A 13 22.02 -18.44 -22.50
N ASN A 14 21.65 -18.41 -23.79
CA ASN A 14 22.49 -17.79 -24.82
C ASN A 14 22.60 -16.27 -24.62
N VAL A 15 21.51 -15.58 -24.28
CA VAL A 15 21.55 -14.12 -24.05
C VAL A 15 22.28 -13.78 -22.75
N GLU A 16 22.10 -14.56 -21.69
CA GLU A 16 22.85 -14.39 -20.44
C GLU A 16 24.36 -14.48 -20.65
N ASN A 17 24.80 -15.49 -21.41
CA ASN A 17 26.21 -15.66 -21.77
C ASN A 17 26.72 -14.54 -22.69
N GLU A 18 25.88 -14.05 -23.61
CA GLU A 18 26.19 -12.92 -24.47
C GLU A 18 26.42 -11.64 -23.64
N ILE A 19 25.51 -11.31 -22.72
CA ILE A 19 25.64 -10.16 -21.81
C ILE A 19 26.92 -10.27 -20.99
N ALA A 20 27.20 -11.44 -20.41
CA ALA A 20 28.42 -11.66 -19.64
C ALA A 20 29.69 -11.51 -20.49
N THR A 21 29.64 -11.91 -21.76
CA THR A 21 30.76 -11.76 -22.70
C THR A 21 30.98 -10.30 -23.09
N ILE A 22 29.90 -9.56 -23.37
CA ILE A 22 29.92 -8.12 -23.68
C ILE A 22 30.55 -7.33 -22.52
N LEU A 23 30.19 -7.68 -21.29
CA LEU A 23 30.68 -7.04 -20.07
C LEU A 23 32.00 -7.60 -19.54
N ARG A 24 32.50 -8.70 -20.12
CA ARG A 24 33.71 -9.44 -19.70
C ARG A 24 33.67 -9.88 -18.23
N LEU A 25 32.55 -10.46 -17.82
CA LEU A 25 32.30 -10.93 -16.44
C LEU A 25 32.80 -12.36 -16.17
N HIS A 26 33.70 -12.92 -16.99
CA HIS A 26 34.04 -14.35 -16.93
C HIS A 26 34.70 -14.79 -15.61
N ASP A 27 35.41 -13.88 -14.94
CA ASP A 27 36.17 -14.17 -13.72
C ASP A 27 35.52 -13.57 -12.47
N TYR A 28 34.27 -13.08 -12.56
CA TYR A 28 33.58 -12.39 -11.47
C TYR A 28 32.65 -13.33 -10.71
N ASP A 29 32.82 -13.40 -9.39
CA ASP A 29 31.96 -14.20 -8.51
C ASP A 29 30.49 -13.73 -8.54
N ASN A 30 30.24 -12.45 -8.82
CA ASN A 30 28.91 -11.84 -8.92
C ASN A 30 28.34 -11.79 -10.35
N LYS A 31 28.93 -12.52 -11.32
CA LYS A 31 28.49 -12.53 -12.73
C LYS A 31 26.97 -12.72 -12.87
N GLN A 32 26.42 -13.73 -12.19
CA GLN A 32 25.01 -14.07 -12.33
C GLN A 32 24.10 -12.98 -11.75
N ASP A 33 24.52 -12.33 -10.67
CA ASP A 33 23.77 -11.26 -10.03
C ASP A 33 23.70 -10.04 -10.96
N ILE A 34 24.83 -9.65 -11.57
CA ILE A 34 24.89 -8.56 -12.55
C ILE A 34 23.97 -8.86 -13.74
N VAL A 35 24.10 -10.06 -14.35
CA VAL A 35 23.29 -10.45 -15.51
C VAL A 35 21.81 -10.44 -15.16
N THR A 36 21.41 -11.08 -14.05
CA THR A 36 20.01 -11.12 -13.60
C THR A 36 19.48 -9.72 -13.35
N HIS A 37 20.28 -8.85 -12.74
CA HIS A 37 19.89 -7.47 -12.47
C HIS A 37 19.64 -6.67 -13.76
N LEU A 38 20.46 -6.86 -14.79
CA LEU A 38 20.29 -6.22 -16.10
C LEU A 38 19.09 -6.74 -16.86
N LEU A 39 18.79 -8.04 -16.77
CA LEU A 39 17.57 -8.61 -17.38
C LEU A 39 16.29 -8.03 -16.76
N ILE A 40 16.33 -7.63 -15.48
CA ILE A 40 15.19 -7.06 -14.75
C ILE A 40 15.10 -5.55 -14.95
N ASN A 41 16.21 -4.83 -14.85
CA ASN A 41 16.24 -3.36 -14.79
C ASN A 41 16.74 -2.71 -16.08
N GLY A 42 17.00 -3.51 -17.12
CA GLY A 42 17.57 -3.04 -18.37
C GLY A 42 19.00 -2.54 -18.19
N ARG A 43 19.48 -1.78 -19.18
CA ARG A 43 20.82 -1.17 -19.16
C ARG A 43 21.03 -0.22 -17.99
N GLN A 44 20.00 0.48 -17.52
CA GLN A 44 20.13 1.39 -16.38
C GLN A 44 20.58 0.67 -15.10
N GLY A 45 20.28 -0.64 -14.97
CA GLY A 45 20.80 -1.47 -13.89
C GLY A 45 22.31 -1.64 -13.88
N LEU A 46 23.03 -1.18 -14.92
CA LEU A 46 24.50 -1.18 -14.98
C LEU A 46 25.11 -0.14 -14.03
N LEU A 47 24.38 0.94 -13.71
CA LEU A 47 24.85 2.00 -12.80
C LEU A 47 25.25 1.46 -11.43
N ASP A 48 24.53 0.46 -10.95
CA ASP A 48 24.76 -0.17 -9.64
C ASP A 48 26.04 -1.01 -9.61
N TYR A 49 26.61 -1.32 -10.76
CA TYR A 49 27.83 -2.13 -10.94
C TYR A 49 28.94 -1.35 -11.64
N LYS A 50 28.89 -0.02 -11.60
CA LYS A 50 29.87 0.83 -12.28
C LYS A 50 31.31 0.55 -11.83
N ASP A 51 31.50 0.25 -10.55
CA ASP A 51 32.82 -0.01 -9.97
C ASP A 51 33.27 -1.48 -10.14
N ASP A 52 32.32 -2.39 -10.38
CA ASP A 52 32.59 -3.81 -10.64
C ASP A 52 32.94 -4.09 -12.11
N ILE A 53 32.66 -3.15 -13.02
CA ILE A 53 32.87 -3.32 -14.45
C ILE A 53 34.06 -2.49 -14.90
N ILE A 54 34.91 -3.07 -15.77
CA ILE A 54 36.06 -2.36 -16.37
C ILE A 54 35.58 -1.00 -16.92
N PRO A 55 36.11 0.14 -16.45
CA PRO A 55 35.54 1.46 -16.75
C PRO A 55 35.39 1.78 -18.24
N LYS A 56 36.30 1.28 -19.08
CA LYS A 56 36.20 1.42 -20.54
C LYS A 56 34.98 0.68 -21.10
N ILE A 57 34.72 -0.54 -20.63
CA ILE A 57 33.58 -1.36 -21.05
C ILE A 57 32.29 -0.73 -20.57
N PHE A 58 32.23 -0.34 -19.29
CA PHE A 58 31.10 0.39 -18.73
C PHE A 58 30.76 1.62 -19.58
N ASN A 59 31.73 2.51 -19.82
CA ASN A 59 31.50 3.73 -20.57
C ASN A 59 31.06 3.47 -22.02
N THR A 60 31.60 2.44 -22.67
CA THR A 60 31.18 2.05 -24.03
C THR A 60 29.76 1.50 -24.04
N GLN A 61 29.41 0.58 -23.13
CA GLN A 61 28.09 -0.05 -23.15
C GLN A 61 26.99 0.87 -22.63
N PHE A 62 27.31 1.75 -21.68
CA PHE A 62 26.35 2.66 -21.06
C PHE A 62 26.04 3.89 -21.93
N ASN A 63 27.07 4.56 -22.46
CA ASN A 63 26.87 5.86 -23.13
C ASN A 63 26.64 5.77 -24.65
N THR A 64 26.79 4.58 -25.25
CA THR A 64 26.56 4.38 -26.70
C THR A 64 25.11 3.93 -26.92
N PRO A 65 24.26 4.68 -27.64
CA PRO A 65 22.86 4.30 -27.85
C PRO A 65 22.70 2.88 -28.44
N ASP A 66 23.51 2.55 -29.45
CA ASP A 66 23.50 1.24 -30.12
C ASP A 66 24.56 0.29 -29.57
N ALA A 67 24.83 0.36 -28.26
CA ALA A 67 25.72 -0.56 -27.58
C ALA A 67 25.30 -2.02 -27.80
N GLN A 68 26.27 -2.94 -27.88
CA GLN A 68 26.00 -4.37 -27.98
C GLN A 68 25.12 -4.87 -26.83
N LEU A 69 25.29 -4.31 -25.63
CA LEU A 69 24.45 -4.61 -24.47
C LEU A 69 22.96 -4.32 -24.74
N ILE A 70 22.63 -3.19 -25.38
CA ILE A 70 21.25 -2.87 -25.73
C ILE A 70 20.69 -3.85 -26.76
N LEU A 71 21.48 -4.25 -27.75
CA LEU A 71 21.04 -5.24 -28.73
C LEU A 71 20.76 -6.61 -28.09
N ALA A 72 21.60 -7.05 -27.16
CA ALA A 72 21.39 -8.28 -26.39
C ALA A 72 20.13 -8.18 -25.52
N LEU A 73 19.94 -7.07 -24.80
CA LEU A 73 18.74 -6.84 -23.98
C LEU A 73 17.46 -6.73 -24.82
N LYS A 74 17.47 -6.08 -25.98
CA LYS A 74 16.33 -6.06 -26.93
C LYS A 74 15.99 -7.47 -27.40
N THR A 75 17.00 -8.30 -27.67
CA THR A 75 16.81 -9.70 -28.04
C THR A 75 16.17 -10.49 -26.91
N TYR A 76 16.62 -10.29 -25.67
CA TYR A 76 15.99 -10.88 -24.49
C TYR A 76 14.53 -10.45 -24.34
N VAL A 77 14.24 -9.15 -24.36
CA VAL A 77 12.89 -8.62 -24.19
C VAL A 77 11.93 -9.17 -25.25
N ARG A 78 12.37 -9.23 -26.52
CA ARG A 78 11.56 -9.82 -27.60
C ARG A 78 11.22 -11.28 -27.32
N ARG A 79 12.22 -12.07 -26.90
CA ARG A 79 12.04 -13.49 -26.54
C ARG A 79 11.16 -13.64 -25.32
N LEU A 80 11.34 -12.80 -24.30
CA LEU A 80 10.52 -12.80 -23.10
C LEU A 80 9.05 -12.59 -23.46
N TRP A 81 8.74 -11.57 -24.27
CA TRP A 81 7.35 -11.35 -24.70
C TRP A 81 6.79 -12.52 -25.47
N GLN A 82 7.52 -13.05 -26.44
CA GLN A 82 7.10 -14.23 -27.21
C GLN A 82 6.83 -15.41 -26.28
N THR A 83 7.82 -15.83 -25.50
CA THR A 83 7.75 -17.07 -24.72
C THR A 83 6.78 -16.99 -23.53
N GLN A 84 6.70 -15.82 -22.87
CA GLN A 84 5.82 -15.61 -21.72
C GLN A 84 4.35 -15.57 -22.12
N TYR A 85 4.02 -14.95 -23.26
CA TYR A 85 2.63 -14.69 -23.65
C TYR A 85 2.12 -15.57 -24.80
N GLU A 86 2.98 -16.31 -25.49
CA GLU A 86 2.56 -17.18 -26.58
C GLU A 86 1.54 -18.22 -26.14
N SER A 87 1.61 -18.74 -24.92
CA SER A 87 0.66 -19.77 -24.46
C SER A 87 -0.62 -19.23 -23.82
N SER A 88 -0.57 -18.03 -23.23
CA SER A 88 -1.66 -17.48 -22.42
C SER A 88 -2.40 -16.30 -23.09
N CYS A 89 -1.73 -15.56 -23.97
CA CYS A 89 -2.23 -14.31 -24.53
C CYS A 89 -1.84 -14.14 -26.01
N HIS A 90 -2.27 -15.08 -26.86
CA HIS A 90 -2.01 -15.06 -28.31
C HIS A 90 -2.36 -13.72 -28.99
N TRP A 91 -3.42 -13.04 -28.52
CA TRP A 91 -3.83 -11.74 -29.06
C TRP A 91 -2.76 -10.67 -28.86
N LEU A 92 -2.02 -10.70 -27.73
CA LEU A 92 -0.97 -9.74 -27.44
C LEU A 92 0.21 -9.96 -28.39
N ILE A 93 0.58 -11.22 -28.64
CA ILE A 93 1.63 -11.55 -29.60
C ILE A 93 1.26 -11.08 -31.00
N ALA A 94 0.03 -11.34 -31.45
CA ALA A 94 -0.46 -10.88 -32.75
C ALA A 94 -0.47 -9.34 -32.84
N PHE A 95 -0.87 -8.65 -31.78
CA PHE A 95 -0.82 -7.19 -31.69
C PHE A 95 0.61 -6.64 -31.82
N ILE A 96 1.54 -7.16 -31.03
CA ILE A 96 2.96 -6.76 -31.07
C ILE A 96 3.57 -7.04 -32.45
N GLN A 97 3.29 -8.21 -33.02
CA GLN A 97 3.79 -8.62 -34.33
C GLN A 97 3.24 -7.74 -35.46
N ASN A 98 1.97 -7.29 -35.36
CA ASN A 98 1.40 -6.38 -36.33
C ASN A 98 2.10 -5.01 -36.33
N TYR A 99 2.54 -4.51 -35.17
CA TYR A 99 3.37 -3.31 -35.11
C TYR A 99 4.77 -3.53 -35.69
N HIS A 100 5.38 -4.68 -35.42
CA HIS A 100 6.68 -5.05 -35.99
C HIS A 100 6.65 -5.16 -37.51
N ASP A 101 5.63 -5.81 -38.09
CA ASP A 101 5.59 -6.13 -39.51
C ASP A 101 4.91 -5.07 -40.37
N ASN A 102 3.84 -4.42 -39.85
CA ASN A 102 2.90 -3.67 -40.70
C ASN A 102 2.59 -2.24 -40.23
N LYS A 103 2.29 -2.02 -38.93
CA LYS A 103 1.70 -0.75 -38.45
C LYS A 103 2.75 0.35 -38.24
N ASP A 104 3.74 0.11 -37.39
CA ASP A 104 4.82 1.08 -37.12
C ASP A 104 6.07 0.37 -36.55
N PRO A 105 6.98 -0.12 -37.41
CA PRO A 105 8.19 -0.80 -36.97
C PRO A 105 9.14 0.08 -36.16
N GLN A 106 9.10 1.41 -36.36
CA GLN A 106 9.93 2.35 -35.61
C GLN A 106 9.42 2.52 -34.19
N LEU A 107 8.10 2.60 -34.00
CA LEU A 107 7.50 2.61 -32.67
C LEU A 107 7.77 1.29 -31.94
N TYR A 108 7.62 0.15 -32.61
CA TYR A 108 7.98 -1.15 -32.04
C TYR A 108 9.44 -1.15 -31.54
N ASP A 109 10.38 -0.72 -32.37
CA ASP A 109 11.80 -0.69 -32.00
C ASP A 109 12.09 0.29 -30.87
N ARG A 110 11.39 1.44 -30.83
CA ARG A 110 11.48 2.42 -29.75
C ARG A 110 11.00 1.86 -28.41
N ILE A 111 9.86 1.17 -28.39
CA ILE A 111 9.32 0.54 -27.16
C ILE A 111 10.24 -0.60 -26.71
N LEU A 112 10.75 -1.39 -27.65
CA LEU A 112 11.71 -2.46 -27.35
C LEU A 112 13.01 -1.89 -26.77
N THR A 113 13.53 -0.82 -27.35
CA THR A 113 14.72 -0.11 -26.86
C THR A 113 14.48 0.48 -25.48
N ARG A 114 13.35 1.15 -25.25
CA ARG A 114 12.97 1.68 -23.94
C ARG A 114 12.88 0.60 -22.87
N THR A 115 12.28 -0.55 -23.21
CA THR A 115 12.20 -1.69 -22.29
C THR A 115 13.58 -2.27 -22.01
N ALA A 116 14.45 -2.39 -23.02
CA ALA A 116 15.83 -2.83 -22.85
C ALA A 116 16.67 -1.83 -22.04
N GLU A 117 16.38 -0.53 -22.14
CA GLU A 117 17.07 0.53 -21.43
C GLU A 117 16.70 0.55 -19.95
N TYR A 118 15.39 0.54 -19.65
CA TYR A 118 14.87 0.84 -18.31
C TYR A 118 14.22 -0.35 -17.59
N GLY A 119 14.13 -1.51 -18.26
CA GLY A 119 13.58 -2.75 -17.71
C GLY A 119 12.21 -2.57 -17.07
N LYS A 120 12.11 -3.01 -15.81
CA LYS A 120 10.86 -3.00 -15.03
C LYS A 120 10.24 -1.61 -14.80
N ARG A 121 10.97 -0.51 -15.00
CA ARG A 121 10.42 0.85 -14.80
C ARG A 121 9.11 1.07 -15.57
N PHE A 122 9.04 0.53 -16.79
CA PHE A 122 7.86 0.60 -17.66
C PHE A 122 7.11 -0.72 -17.76
N MET A 123 7.40 -1.69 -16.88
CA MET A 123 6.64 -2.93 -16.75
C MET A 123 6.11 -2.97 -15.32
N LYS A 124 5.03 -2.20 -15.09
CA LYS A 124 4.32 -2.13 -13.80
C LYS A 124 3.77 -3.51 -13.43
N ASP A 125 2.94 -3.58 -12.38
CA ASP A 125 2.36 -4.83 -11.86
C ASP A 125 1.63 -5.69 -12.90
N CYS A 126 1.27 -5.14 -14.05
CA CYS A 126 0.76 -5.89 -15.20
C CYS A 126 1.58 -5.57 -16.46
N PRO A 127 2.55 -6.41 -16.85
CA PRO A 127 3.34 -6.15 -18.04
C PRO A 127 2.52 -6.12 -19.34
N ILE A 128 1.43 -6.89 -19.45
CA ILE A 128 0.54 -6.90 -20.62
C ILE A 128 -0.03 -5.50 -20.88
N LEU A 129 -0.66 -4.92 -19.87
CA LEU A 129 -1.20 -3.57 -19.96
C LEU A 129 -0.08 -2.56 -20.17
N SER A 130 1.11 -2.78 -19.60
CA SER A 130 2.23 -1.84 -19.73
C SER A 130 2.75 -1.77 -21.15
N ILE A 131 2.83 -2.92 -21.82
CA ILE A 131 3.22 -3.01 -23.23
C ILE A 131 2.16 -2.31 -24.09
N VAL A 132 0.88 -2.65 -23.90
CA VAL A 132 -0.22 -2.07 -24.71
C VAL A 132 -0.28 -0.55 -24.53
N LEU A 133 -0.19 -0.04 -23.31
CA LEU A 133 -0.26 1.39 -23.04
C LEU A 133 0.91 2.15 -23.70
N GLN A 134 2.10 1.57 -23.76
CA GLN A 134 3.23 2.17 -24.49
C GLN A 134 2.98 2.26 -26.00
N PHE A 135 2.26 1.30 -26.60
CA PHE A 135 1.87 1.37 -28.01
C PHE A 135 0.72 2.35 -28.25
N VAL A 136 -0.23 2.46 -27.32
CA VAL A 136 -1.35 3.40 -27.44
C VAL A 136 -0.87 4.85 -27.31
N LEU A 137 0.05 5.12 -26.37
CA LEU A 137 0.67 6.44 -26.13
C LEU A 137 1.83 6.71 -27.11
N GLU A 138 1.66 6.38 -28.38
CA GLU A 138 2.74 6.37 -29.38
C GLU A 138 3.41 7.72 -29.66
N SER A 139 2.71 8.83 -29.40
CA SER A 139 3.26 10.18 -29.58
C SER A 139 4.02 10.67 -28.35
N MET A 140 4.10 9.87 -27.28
CA MET A 140 4.88 10.20 -26.10
C MET A 140 6.37 9.96 -26.38
N ASP A 141 7.13 11.05 -26.43
CA ASP A 141 8.58 10.99 -26.60
C ASP A 141 9.29 10.52 -25.32
N GLU A 142 10.58 10.21 -25.46
CA GLU A 142 11.40 9.70 -24.36
C GLU A 142 11.57 10.73 -23.23
N GLU A 143 11.70 12.01 -23.58
CA GLU A 143 11.85 13.09 -22.61
C GLU A 143 10.61 13.22 -21.73
N CYS A 144 9.42 13.22 -22.32
CA CYS A 144 8.14 13.27 -21.62
C CYS A 144 8.01 12.09 -20.66
N ILE A 145 8.27 10.87 -21.15
CA ILE A 145 8.17 9.64 -20.34
C ILE A 145 9.10 9.70 -19.12
N LEU A 146 10.31 10.22 -19.29
CA LEU A 146 11.33 10.20 -18.23
C LEU A 146 11.20 11.34 -17.23
N SER A 147 10.74 12.52 -17.67
CA SER A 147 10.78 13.75 -16.87
C SER A 147 9.48 14.11 -16.18
N THR A 148 8.32 13.71 -16.73
CA THR A 148 7.02 14.24 -16.27
C THR A 148 6.18 13.26 -15.47
N ASN A 149 6.64 12.03 -15.26
CA ASN A 149 5.83 10.93 -14.74
C ASN A 149 4.51 10.69 -15.52
N THR A 150 4.35 11.25 -16.73
CA THR A 150 3.09 11.18 -17.49
C THR A 150 2.69 9.73 -17.80
N PHE A 151 3.65 8.83 -18.04
CA PHE A 151 3.33 7.41 -18.24
C PHE A 151 2.75 6.77 -16.98
N ASP A 152 3.28 7.12 -15.80
CA ASP A 152 2.80 6.60 -14.51
C ASP A 152 1.42 7.15 -14.18
N GLU A 153 1.20 8.44 -14.44
CA GLU A 153 -0.11 9.08 -14.32
C GLU A 153 -1.14 8.44 -15.26
N ALA A 154 -0.76 8.21 -16.52
CA ALA A 154 -1.64 7.55 -17.50
C ALA A 154 -1.95 6.10 -17.10
N TRP A 155 -0.95 5.39 -16.58
CA TRP A 155 -1.13 4.05 -16.04
C TRP A 155 -2.15 4.02 -14.90
N GLU A 156 -1.95 4.87 -13.89
CA GLU A 156 -2.84 4.97 -12.72
C GLU A 156 -4.24 5.40 -13.11
N THR A 157 -4.36 6.39 -13.99
CA THR A 157 -5.64 6.91 -14.46
C THR A 157 -6.42 5.85 -15.25
N VAL A 158 -5.77 5.15 -16.18
CA VAL A 158 -6.43 4.11 -16.99
C VAL A 158 -6.81 2.88 -16.14
N THR A 159 -6.02 2.55 -15.13
CA THR A 159 -6.32 1.44 -14.20
C THR A 159 -7.29 1.78 -13.08
N SER A 160 -7.63 3.06 -12.88
CA SER A 160 -8.62 3.50 -11.89
C SER A 160 -9.94 3.92 -12.52
N GLU A 161 -9.88 4.63 -13.64
CA GLU A 161 -11.02 5.21 -14.36
C GLU A 161 -11.39 4.46 -15.64
N GLY A 162 -10.66 3.39 -15.97
CA GLY A 162 -10.92 2.55 -17.13
C GLY A 162 -10.52 3.19 -18.45
N MET A 163 -10.86 2.51 -19.54
CA MET A 163 -10.41 2.85 -20.89
C MET A 163 -10.86 4.24 -21.36
N LYS A 164 -12.06 4.70 -20.97
CA LYS A 164 -12.59 6.02 -21.37
C LYS A 164 -11.71 7.19 -20.92
N SER A 165 -10.94 7.00 -19.85
CA SER A 165 -10.01 8.00 -19.34
C SER A 165 -8.84 8.29 -20.29
N LEU A 166 -8.59 7.42 -21.29
CA LEU A 166 -7.60 7.63 -22.33
C LEU A 166 -7.78 8.97 -23.07
N ALA A 167 -9.02 9.46 -23.17
CA ALA A 167 -9.32 10.77 -23.77
C ALA A 167 -8.54 11.93 -23.13
N LYS A 168 -8.21 11.85 -21.82
CA LYS A 168 -7.37 12.83 -21.11
C LYS A 168 -5.95 12.92 -21.68
N TYR A 169 -5.49 11.85 -22.30
CA TYR A 169 -4.17 11.73 -22.91
C TYR A 169 -4.19 11.85 -24.44
N SER A 170 -5.27 12.39 -25.01
CA SER A 170 -5.45 12.59 -26.46
C SER A 170 -4.28 13.29 -27.16
N LYS A 171 -3.56 14.20 -26.49
CA LYS A 171 -2.34 14.82 -27.04
C LYS A 171 -1.19 13.83 -27.32
N TYR A 172 -1.22 12.63 -26.73
CA TYR A 172 -0.18 11.61 -26.86
C TYR A 172 -0.62 10.41 -27.72
N VAL A 173 -1.87 10.40 -28.20
CA VAL A 173 -2.48 9.29 -28.95
C VAL A 173 -2.91 9.84 -30.31
N LYS A 174 -2.53 9.18 -31.42
CA LYS A 174 -3.03 9.60 -32.73
C LYS A 174 -4.55 9.40 -32.78
N GLU A 175 -5.25 10.28 -33.50
CA GLU A 175 -6.72 10.27 -33.60
C GLU A 175 -7.28 8.93 -34.09
N GLU A 176 -6.58 8.27 -35.03
CA GLU A 176 -6.92 6.94 -35.55
C GLU A 176 -6.84 5.87 -34.46
N VAL A 177 -5.76 5.87 -33.66
CA VAL A 177 -5.57 4.95 -32.52
C VAL A 177 -6.59 5.24 -31.42
N MET A 178 -6.89 6.51 -31.15
CA MET A 178 -7.91 6.89 -30.17
C MET A 178 -9.28 6.34 -30.56
N SER A 179 -9.64 6.45 -31.84
CA SER A 179 -10.93 5.96 -32.34
C SER A 179 -11.03 4.43 -32.27
N GLU A 180 -9.94 3.72 -32.59
CA GLU A 180 -9.82 2.26 -32.46
C GLU A 180 -9.95 1.82 -30.99
N GLU A 181 -9.24 2.49 -30.09
CA GLU A 181 -9.20 2.13 -28.67
C GLU A 181 -10.45 2.57 -27.89
N LEU A 182 -11.27 3.49 -28.39
CA LEU A 182 -12.57 3.81 -27.79
C LEU A 182 -13.70 2.86 -28.23
N ASP A 183 -13.51 2.06 -29.29
CA ASP A 183 -14.42 0.96 -29.65
C ASP A 183 -14.04 -0.31 -28.87
N LYS A 184 -14.82 -0.63 -27.83
CA LYS A 184 -14.63 -1.81 -26.98
C LYS A 184 -14.44 -3.13 -27.75
N ASN A 185 -15.04 -3.30 -28.92
CA ASN A 185 -14.93 -4.56 -29.69
C ASN A 185 -13.55 -4.74 -30.34
N GLN A 186 -12.87 -3.63 -30.61
CA GLN A 186 -11.59 -3.58 -31.32
C GLN A 186 -10.43 -3.21 -30.40
N SER A 187 -10.72 -2.53 -29.28
CA SER A 187 -9.73 -2.02 -28.35
C SER A 187 -8.83 -3.11 -27.78
N THR A 188 -7.53 -2.92 -28.00
CA THR A 188 -6.49 -3.74 -27.39
C THR A 188 -6.31 -3.35 -25.92
N LEU A 189 -6.48 -2.07 -25.59
CA LEU A 189 -6.42 -1.54 -24.23
C LEU A 189 -7.50 -2.15 -23.34
N PHE A 190 -8.73 -2.28 -23.84
CA PHE A 190 -9.83 -2.94 -23.15
C PHE A 190 -9.47 -4.37 -22.75
N ARG A 191 -8.92 -5.15 -23.69
CA ARG A 191 -8.49 -6.54 -23.44
C ARG A 191 -7.37 -6.59 -22.41
N ALA A 192 -6.40 -5.66 -22.49
CA ALA A 192 -5.31 -5.58 -21.53
C ALA A 192 -5.79 -5.22 -20.11
N LEU A 193 -6.77 -4.32 -20.00
CA LEU A 193 -7.42 -3.98 -18.72
C LEU A 193 -8.16 -5.17 -18.12
N ARG A 194 -8.84 -5.99 -18.94
CA ARG A 194 -9.45 -7.24 -18.46
C ARG A 194 -8.41 -8.18 -17.87
N GLU A 195 -7.24 -8.32 -18.49
CA GLU A 195 -6.13 -9.12 -17.94
C GLU A 195 -5.58 -8.55 -16.64
N TYR A 196 -5.53 -7.21 -16.51
CA TYR A 196 -5.13 -6.54 -15.26
C TYR A 196 -6.12 -6.80 -14.11
N TYR A 197 -7.43 -6.70 -14.37
CA TYR A 197 -8.45 -6.87 -13.34
C TYR A 197 -8.73 -8.33 -12.97
N ARG A 198 -8.58 -9.29 -13.90
CA ARG A 198 -8.91 -10.70 -13.67
C ARG A 198 -8.36 -11.28 -12.36
N PRO A 199 -7.05 -11.18 -12.04
CA PRO A 199 -6.53 -11.73 -10.78
C PRO A 199 -7.01 -10.96 -9.53
N ARG A 200 -7.50 -9.71 -9.68
CA ARG A 200 -7.93 -8.83 -8.59
C ARG A 200 -9.45 -8.84 -8.36
N LEU A 201 -10.23 -9.29 -9.35
CA LEU A 201 -11.68 -9.22 -9.33
C LEU A 201 -12.27 -9.84 -8.05
N GLY A 202 -11.80 -11.03 -7.67
CA GLY A 202 -12.32 -11.74 -6.50
C GLY A 202 -12.11 -10.99 -5.18
N SER A 203 -10.96 -10.31 -4.99
CA SER A 203 -10.75 -9.47 -3.80
C SER A 203 -11.60 -8.21 -3.89
N MET A 204 -11.64 -7.57 -5.05
CA MET A 204 -12.40 -6.34 -5.23
C MET A 204 -13.90 -6.54 -4.98
N LEU A 205 -14.50 -7.64 -5.45
CA LEU A 205 -15.91 -7.97 -5.19
C LEU A 205 -16.18 -8.16 -3.68
N ARG A 206 -15.30 -8.89 -2.98
CA ARG A 206 -15.42 -9.09 -1.52
C ARG A 206 -15.30 -7.79 -0.75
N ASP A 207 -14.37 -6.92 -1.13
CA ASP A 207 -14.16 -5.62 -0.49
C ASP A 207 -15.40 -4.71 -0.63
N HIS A 208 -16.23 -4.95 -1.64
CA HIS A 208 -17.49 -4.24 -1.87
C HIS A 208 -18.73 -5.01 -1.37
N GLY A 209 -18.54 -6.08 -0.59
CA GLY A 209 -19.62 -6.87 -0.01
C GLY A 209 -20.40 -7.73 -1.00
N MET A 210 -19.84 -8.00 -2.18
CA MET A 210 -20.48 -8.82 -3.22
C MET A 210 -20.03 -10.28 -3.11
N ASN A 211 -20.98 -11.21 -3.23
CA ASN A 211 -20.68 -12.63 -3.33
C ASN A 211 -20.21 -12.95 -4.75
N GLY A 212 -18.95 -13.37 -4.91
CA GLY A 212 -18.34 -13.62 -6.22
C GLY A 212 -19.04 -14.71 -7.05
N GLU A 213 -19.82 -15.60 -6.42
CA GLU A 213 -20.58 -16.65 -7.11
C GLU A 213 -21.81 -16.11 -7.85
N GLU A 214 -22.31 -14.94 -7.48
CA GLU A 214 -23.53 -14.33 -8.05
C GLU A 214 -23.22 -13.38 -9.21
N VAL A 215 -21.94 -13.04 -9.41
CA VAL A 215 -21.51 -12.07 -10.41
C VAL A 215 -20.92 -12.79 -11.62
N ASP A 216 -21.47 -12.53 -12.81
CA ASP A 216 -20.84 -12.96 -14.06
C ASP A 216 -19.46 -12.27 -14.20
N GLU A 217 -18.40 -13.06 -14.10
CA GLU A 217 -17.01 -12.61 -14.19
C GLU A 217 -16.76 -11.78 -15.46
N ASN A 218 -17.30 -12.19 -16.61
CA ASN A 218 -17.06 -11.48 -17.87
C ASN A 218 -17.73 -10.11 -17.86
N MET A 219 -18.96 -10.04 -17.35
CA MET A 219 -19.69 -8.78 -17.21
C MET A 219 -18.96 -7.83 -16.25
N ALA A 220 -18.47 -8.34 -15.12
CA ALA A 220 -17.72 -7.53 -14.16
C ALA A 220 -16.40 -7.00 -14.74
N LEU A 221 -15.63 -7.86 -15.40
CA LEU A 221 -14.41 -7.46 -16.09
C LEU A 221 -14.69 -6.41 -17.16
N ASP A 222 -15.81 -6.54 -17.86
CA ASP A 222 -16.22 -5.59 -18.88
C ASP A 222 -16.52 -4.20 -18.29
N PHE A 223 -17.28 -4.14 -17.19
CA PHE A 223 -17.58 -2.88 -16.51
C PHE A 223 -16.32 -2.23 -15.93
N LEU A 224 -15.45 -3.00 -15.28
CA LEU A 224 -14.20 -2.47 -14.70
C LEU A 224 -13.25 -1.94 -15.78
N SER A 225 -13.15 -2.64 -16.92
CA SER A 225 -12.26 -2.25 -18.02
C SER A 225 -12.78 -1.02 -18.76
N GLU A 226 -14.10 -0.88 -18.89
CA GLU A 226 -14.70 0.24 -19.61
C GLU A 226 -14.77 1.52 -18.76
N ASP A 227 -15.28 1.40 -17.53
CA ASP A 227 -15.66 2.54 -16.68
C ASP A 227 -14.74 2.72 -15.45
N GLY A 228 -13.77 1.84 -15.25
CA GLY A 228 -12.88 1.87 -14.10
C GLY A 228 -13.45 1.21 -12.85
N VAL A 229 -12.72 1.31 -11.75
CA VAL A 229 -13.02 0.59 -10.50
C VAL A 229 -14.30 1.09 -9.87
N GLU A 230 -14.38 2.39 -9.58
CA GLU A 230 -15.50 2.97 -8.82
C GLU A 230 -16.83 2.82 -9.56
N LYS A 231 -16.88 3.33 -10.80
CA LYS A 231 -18.09 3.27 -11.63
C LYS A 231 -18.40 1.84 -12.11
N GLY A 232 -17.37 1.04 -12.40
CA GLY A 232 -17.54 -0.36 -12.77
C GLY A 232 -18.18 -1.18 -11.64
N MET A 233 -17.77 -0.97 -10.39
CA MET A 233 -18.38 -1.63 -9.23
C MET A 233 -19.84 -1.23 -9.01
N GLU A 234 -20.16 0.05 -9.20
CA GLU A 234 -21.54 0.51 -9.10
C GLU A 234 -22.41 -0.10 -10.21
N ASN A 235 -21.90 -0.20 -11.44
CA ASN A 235 -22.61 -0.88 -12.53
C ASN A 235 -22.85 -2.36 -12.25
N ILE A 236 -21.86 -3.06 -11.69
CA ILE A 236 -22.00 -4.46 -11.27
C ILE A 236 -23.12 -4.58 -10.23
N ARG A 237 -23.11 -3.75 -9.18
CA ARG A 237 -24.14 -3.75 -8.13
C ARG A 237 -25.53 -3.54 -8.71
N GLN A 238 -25.70 -2.54 -9.59
CA GLN A 238 -26.99 -2.25 -10.22
C GLN A 238 -27.48 -3.41 -11.10
N SER A 239 -26.57 -4.11 -11.78
CA SER A 239 -26.93 -5.27 -12.61
C SER A 239 -27.47 -6.45 -11.77
N MET A 240 -26.92 -6.66 -10.57
CA MET A 240 -27.40 -7.69 -9.64
C MET A 240 -28.82 -7.40 -9.13
N VAL A 241 -29.11 -6.13 -8.80
CA VAL A 241 -30.45 -5.72 -8.32
C VAL A 241 -31.52 -5.97 -9.38
N LYS A 242 -31.24 -5.63 -10.66
CA LYS A 242 -32.18 -5.85 -11.77
C LYS A 242 -32.52 -7.33 -11.96
N SER A 243 -31.51 -8.19 -11.88
CA SER A 243 -31.73 -9.64 -12.01
C SER A 243 -32.63 -10.22 -10.91
N SER A 244 -32.60 -9.63 -9.70
CA SER A 244 -33.44 -10.05 -8.58
C SER A 244 -34.88 -9.55 -8.71
N SER A 245 -35.09 -8.34 -9.23
CA SER A 245 -36.44 -7.78 -9.41
C SER A 245 -37.24 -8.50 -10.50
N ASP A 246 -36.58 -8.94 -11.57
CA ASP A 246 -37.24 -9.64 -12.68
C ASP A 246 -37.75 -11.02 -12.25
N VAL A 247 -37.06 -11.69 -11.32
CA VAL A 247 -37.47 -12.99 -10.74
C VAL A 247 -38.67 -12.85 -9.79
N VAL A 248 -38.87 -11.70 -9.16
CA VAL A 248 -40.03 -11.45 -8.29
C VAL A 248 -41.27 -11.08 -9.13
N ALA A 249 -41.09 -10.37 -10.24
CA ALA A 249 -42.19 -9.98 -11.13
C ALA A 249 -42.83 -11.17 -11.88
N GLU A 250 -42.09 -12.25 -12.15
CA GLU A 250 -42.65 -13.46 -12.79
C GLU A 250 -43.44 -14.39 -11.84
N LYS A 251 -43.49 -14.10 -10.52
CA LYS A 251 -44.26 -14.91 -9.56
C LYS A 251 -45.59 -14.31 -9.12
N GLU A 252 -45.96 -13.14 -9.64
CA GLU A 252 -47.32 -12.62 -9.51
C GLU A 252 -48.12 -12.90 -10.80
N ASP A 253 -48.66 -14.12 -10.88
CA ASP A 253 -49.84 -14.42 -11.71
C ASP A 253 -51.02 -13.59 -11.18
N VAL A 254 -51.08 -12.32 -11.57
CA VAL A 254 -52.26 -11.50 -11.45
C VAL A 254 -53.21 -11.90 -12.57
N VAL A 255 -54.28 -12.58 -12.17
CA VAL A 255 -55.49 -12.82 -12.96
C VAL A 255 -56.03 -11.47 -13.44
N LEU A 256 -55.73 -11.10 -14.68
CA LEU A 256 -56.38 -9.98 -15.37
C LEU A 256 -57.73 -10.44 -15.92
N VAL A 257 -58.79 -9.93 -15.29
CA VAL A 257 -60.16 -10.00 -15.83
C VAL A 257 -60.23 -9.11 -17.07
N ASN A 258 -60.67 -9.75 -18.14
CA ASN A 258 -60.93 -9.20 -19.46
C ASN A 258 -62.12 -8.23 -19.41
N THR A 259 -61.95 -6.98 -19.83
CA THR A 259 -63.05 -6.14 -20.32
C THR A 259 -62.62 -5.39 -21.57
N ASP A 260 -63.16 -5.85 -22.70
CA ASP A 260 -63.14 -5.18 -23.99
C ASP A 260 -63.85 -3.83 -23.93
N SER A 261 -63.23 -2.77 -24.44
CA SER A 261 -63.92 -1.74 -25.24
C SER A 261 -62.91 -0.85 -25.99
N PRO A 262 -63.08 -0.63 -27.31
CA PRO A 262 -62.20 0.18 -28.13
C PRO A 262 -62.76 1.60 -28.34
N ALA A 263 -62.20 2.61 -27.68
CA ALA A 263 -62.36 4.01 -28.10
C ALA A 263 -61.24 4.90 -27.52
N GLU A 264 -60.88 5.92 -28.29
CA GLU A 264 -60.02 7.09 -27.95
C GLU A 264 -58.50 6.94 -28.08
N LYS A 265 -58.07 6.87 -29.35
CA LYS A 265 -56.92 7.64 -29.84
C LYS A 265 -57.28 9.13 -29.90
N LEU A 266 -56.37 9.98 -29.39
CA LEU A 266 -56.08 11.41 -29.75
C LEU A 266 -56.14 12.39 -28.58
N TRP A 267 -55.10 12.39 -27.73
CA TRP A 267 -54.40 13.61 -27.31
C TRP A 267 -52.92 13.23 -27.09
N LYS A 268 -52.01 13.81 -27.88
CA LYS A 268 -50.56 13.78 -27.59
C LYS A 268 -50.33 14.70 -26.40
N LEU A 269 -50.41 14.14 -25.19
CA LEU A 269 -49.86 14.75 -23.99
C LEU A 269 -48.46 14.13 -23.80
N GLU A 270 -47.43 14.96 -23.90
CA GLU A 270 -46.06 14.59 -23.54
C GLU A 270 -46.00 14.51 -22.00
N VAL A 271 -46.52 13.41 -21.44
CA VAL A 271 -46.32 13.07 -20.04
C VAL A 271 -44.87 12.64 -19.91
N ARG A 272 -43.98 13.58 -19.58
CA ARG A 272 -42.73 13.24 -18.91
C ARG A 272 -43.12 12.46 -17.66
N ARG A 273 -42.91 11.15 -17.66
CA ARG A 273 -42.88 10.36 -16.42
C ARG A 273 -41.75 10.95 -15.58
N ILE A 274 -42.10 11.90 -14.71
CA ILE A 274 -41.27 12.24 -13.56
C ILE A 274 -41.44 11.04 -12.64
N THR A 275 -40.42 10.19 -12.58
CA THR A 275 -40.32 9.18 -11.52
C THR A 275 -40.21 9.98 -10.22
N VAL A 276 -41.31 10.15 -9.51
CA VAL A 276 -41.32 10.89 -8.25
C VAL A 276 -40.45 10.09 -7.28
N ALA A 277 -39.31 10.65 -6.91
CA ALA A 277 -38.45 10.04 -5.90
C ALA A 277 -39.29 9.79 -4.64
N THR A 278 -39.35 8.55 -4.16
CA THR A 278 -40.12 8.20 -2.97
C THR A 278 -39.37 8.49 -1.68
N THR A 279 -38.06 8.74 -1.77
CA THR A 279 -37.14 8.98 -0.66
C THR A 279 -36.11 10.05 -1.02
N ILE A 280 -35.58 10.73 0.00
CA ILE A 280 -34.48 11.69 -0.06
C ILE A 280 -33.28 11.06 0.63
N LYS A 281 -32.10 11.08 0.01
CA LYS A 281 -30.88 10.63 0.66
C LYS A 281 -30.23 11.77 1.43
N VAL A 282 -29.93 11.55 2.71
CA VAL A 282 -29.26 12.56 3.55
C VAL A 282 -28.01 11.95 4.16
N TYR A 283 -26.87 12.57 3.88
CA TYR A 283 -25.56 12.18 4.40
C TYR A 283 -25.15 13.08 5.57
N VAL A 284 -24.87 12.47 6.72
CA VAL A 284 -24.42 13.19 7.93
C VAL A 284 -22.89 13.26 7.91
N LYS A 285 -22.35 14.40 7.49
CA LYS A 285 -20.90 14.60 7.26
C LYS A 285 -20.01 14.24 8.47
N LYS A 286 -20.53 14.40 9.69
CA LYS A 286 -19.76 14.16 10.92
C LYS A 286 -19.64 12.67 11.26
N THR A 287 -20.71 11.91 11.06
CA THR A 287 -20.78 10.49 11.46
C THR A 287 -20.56 9.55 10.29
N GLY A 288 -20.76 10.03 9.06
CA GLY A 288 -20.73 9.21 7.85
C GLY A 288 -22.02 8.42 7.62
N GLU A 289 -23.06 8.62 8.44
CA GLU A 289 -24.34 7.95 8.31
C GLU A 289 -25.09 8.45 7.07
N LEU A 290 -25.80 7.53 6.39
CA LEU A 290 -26.66 7.81 5.24
C LEU A 290 -28.09 7.42 5.60
N PHE A 291 -29.05 8.31 5.35
CA PHE A 291 -30.47 8.11 5.65
C PHE A 291 -31.30 8.20 4.37
N ASP A 292 -32.21 7.24 4.18
CA ASP A 292 -33.29 7.31 3.20
C ASP A 292 -34.55 7.89 3.89
N VAL A 293 -34.80 9.17 3.69
CA VAL A 293 -35.90 9.91 4.32
C VAL A 293 -37.14 9.82 3.42
N PRO A 294 -38.25 9.19 3.86
CA PRO A 294 -39.42 9.03 3.00
C PRO A 294 -40.10 10.38 2.75
N MET A 295 -40.45 10.67 1.49
CA MET A 295 -41.15 11.92 1.11
C MET A 295 -42.51 12.07 1.80
N SER A 296 -43.11 10.97 2.26
CA SER A 296 -44.39 10.98 2.99
C SER A 296 -44.30 11.57 4.40
N VAL A 297 -43.10 11.70 4.96
CA VAL A 297 -42.88 12.18 6.34
C VAL A 297 -42.32 13.60 6.40
N VAL A 298 -42.00 14.21 5.24
CA VAL A 298 -41.30 15.49 5.17
C VAL A 298 -42.00 16.47 4.23
N SER A 299 -42.32 17.65 4.75
CA SER A 299 -42.91 18.74 3.99
C SER A 299 -41.96 19.94 3.83
N THR A 300 -41.00 20.04 4.75
CA THR A 300 -40.02 21.14 4.85
C THR A 300 -38.61 20.59 5.08
N VAL A 301 -37.59 21.40 4.84
CA VAL A 301 -36.19 21.10 5.18
C VAL A 301 -36.03 20.78 6.68
N GLU A 302 -36.78 21.46 7.55
CA GLU A 302 -36.78 21.17 8.99
C GLU A 302 -37.26 19.76 9.31
N ASP A 303 -38.31 19.26 8.64
CA ASP A 303 -38.81 17.89 8.83
C ASP A 303 -37.73 16.85 8.49
N VAL A 304 -36.94 17.11 7.43
CA VAL A 304 -35.82 16.25 7.03
C VAL A 304 -34.74 16.22 8.11
N ILE A 305 -34.34 17.40 8.63
CA ILE A 305 -33.34 17.51 9.70
C ILE A 305 -33.82 16.76 10.94
N LYS A 306 -35.08 16.97 11.34
CA LYS A 306 -35.67 16.32 12.51
C LYS A 306 -35.69 14.81 12.35
N TYR A 307 -36.14 14.30 11.21
CA TYR A 307 -36.13 12.86 10.92
C TYR A 307 -34.73 12.26 11.05
N VAL A 308 -33.71 12.91 10.48
CA VAL A 308 -32.33 12.42 10.55
C VAL A 308 -31.78 12.47 11.98
N CYS A 309 -32.05 13.54 12.74
CA CYS A 309 -31.62 13.65 14.12
C CYS A 309 -32.29 12.61 15.04
N GLU A 310 -33.57 12.32 14.85
CA GLU A 310 -34.32 11.33 15.63
C GLU A 310 -33.87 9.89 15.35
N ASN A 311 -33.37 9.61 14.15
CA ASN A 311 -32.94 8.27 13.73
C ASN A 311 -31.41 8.06 13.77
N SER A 312 -30.62 9.09 14.07
CA SER A 312 -29.16 8.96 14.20
C SER A 312 -28.77 8.31 15.52
N VAL A 313 -27.68 7.53 15.50
CA VAL A 313 -27.09 6.94 16.70
C VAL A 313 -26.69 8.02 17.73
N CYS A 314 -26.56 9.28 17.31
CA CYS A 314 -26.22 10.41 18.16
C CYS A 314 -27.43 11.17 18.75
N HIS A 315 -28.68 10.67 18.61
CA HIS A 315 -29.92 11.39 18.95
C HIS A 315 -29.91 12.07 20.33
N ASP A 316 -29.37 11.42 21.37
CA ASP A 316 -29.29 11.95 22.74
C ASP A 316 -28.50 13.27 22.88
N THR A 317 -27.72 13.64 21.86
CA THR A 317 -26.84 14.82 21.87
C THR A 317 -27.18 15.86 20.81
N MET A 318 -28.21 15.61 19.99
CA MET A 318 -28.56 16.45 18.86
C MET A 318 -29.75 17.36 19.19
N ASP A 319 -29.50 18.66 19.30
CA ASP A 319 -30.55 19.68 19.16
C ASP A 319 -30.65 20.01 17.66
N TYR A 320 -31.78 19.72 17.03
CA TYR A 320 -31.97 19.92 15.60
C TYR A 320 -31.81 21.39 15.17
N ASN A 321 -31.97 22.36 16.09
CA ASN A 321 -31.71 23.77 15.82
C ASN A 321 -30.23 24.07 15.55
N ASP A 322 -29.33 23.15 15.90
CA ASP A 322 -27.89 23.26 15.66
C ASP A 322 -27.46 22.74 14.29
N TYR A 323 -28.39 22.25 13.46
CA TYR A 323 -28.09 21.68 12.15
C TYR A 323 -28.70 22.47 11.00
N TYR A 324 -28.16 22.29 9.80
CA TYR A 324 -28.67 22.82 8.55
C TYR A 324 -28.35 21.87 7.40
N LEU A 325 -29.19 21.85 6.37
CA LEU A 325 -28.96 21.08 5.15
C LEU A 325 -28.26 21.91 4.08
N VAL A 326 -27.45 21.23 3.30
CA VAL A 326 -26.66 21.83 2.24
C VAL A 326 -26.83 21.02 0.96
N SER A 327 -27.04 21.72 -0.16
CA SER A 327 -27.03 21.16 -1.51
C SER A 327 -25.67 20.54 -1.84
N PRO A 328 -25.61 19.37 -2.50
CA PRO A 328 -24.36 18.69 -2.79
C PRO A 328 -23.60 19.34 -3.95
N GLU A 329 -24.32 20.02 -4.86
CA GLU A 329 -23.78 20.56 -6.12
C GLU A 329 -23.00 21.86 -5.91
N ASP A 330 -23.49 22.73 -5.03
CA ASP A 330 -23.00 24.11 -4.88
C ASP A 330 -22.76 24.54 -3.42
N ASP A 331 -22.91 23.61 -2.48
CA ASP A 331 -22.83 23.85 -1.04
C ASP A 331 -23.77 24.98 -0.54
N THR A 332 -24.88 25.25 -1.23
CA THR A 332 -25.89 26.24 -0.82
C THR A 332 -26.67 25.75 0.40
N VAL A 333 -26.79 26.60 1.42
CA VAL A 333 -27.56 26.34 2.65
C VAL A 333 -29.05 26.47 2.35
N LEU A 334 -29.81 25.43 2.69
CA LEU A 334 -31.27 25.41 2.54
C LEU A 334 -31.94 26.03 3.76
N GLU A 335 -32.98 26.82 3.54
CA GLU A 335 -33.76 27.43 4.62
C GLU A 335 -34.71 26.40 5.25
N ASN A 336 -34.82 26.39 6.58
CA ASN A 336 -35.63 25.41 7.32
C ASN A 336 -37.10 25.36 6.85
N GLU A 337 -37.69 26.51 6.51
CA GLU A 337 -39.08 26.65 6.07
C GLU A 337 -39.28 26.32 4.58
N GLN A 338 -38.19 26.13 3.83
CA GLN A 338 -38.26 25.83 2.40
C GLN A 338 -38.92 24.47 2.18
N LYS A 339 -39.89 24.43 1.25
CA LYS A 339 -40.57 23.17 0.91
C LYS A 339 -39.64 22.27 0.11
N VAL A 340 -39.62 20.99 0.47
CA VAL A 340 -38.81 19.98 -0.24
C VAL A 340 -39.21 19.90 -1.71
N ASP A 341 -40.51 20.02 -2.02
CA ASP A 341 -41.04 20.01 -3.38
C ASP A 341 -40.53 21.17 -4.26
N GLU A 342 -40.17 22.31 -3.67
CA GLU A 342 -39.61 23.44 -4.41
C GLU A 342 -38.13 23.21 -4.76
N ILE A 343 -37.41 22.50 -3.88
CA ILE A 343 -36.02 22.07 -4.11
C ILE A 343 -35.99 20.97 -5.19
N LEU A 344 -36.99 20.08 -5.20
CA LEU A 344 -37.17 18.99 -6.16
C LEU A 344 -37.29 19.43 -7.62
N VAL A 345 -37.81 20.62 -7.91
CA VAL A 345 -37.97 21.12 -9.28
C VAL A 345 -36.62 21.28 -10.01
N HIS A 346 -35.51 21.36 -9.25
CA HIS A 346 -34.19 21.71 -9.77
C HIS A 346 -33.21 20.52 -9.87
N SER A 347 -33.46 19.39 -9.19
CA SER A 347 -32.56 18.22 -9.17
C SER A 347 -33.11 17.11 -10.06
N ARG A 348 -32.30 16.57 -10.99
CA ARG A 348 -32.83 15.70 -12.05
C ARG A 348 -33.03 14.23 -11.69
N ASP A 349 -32.24 13.59 -10.82
CA ASP A 349 -32.35 12.12 -10.71
C ASP A 349 -32.08 11.52 -9.31
N THR A 350 -31.43 12.23 -8.38
CA THR A 350 -31.28 11.80 -6.97
C THR A 350 -31.06 13.01 -6.06
N LEU A 351 -31.87 13.16 -5.01
CA LEU A 351 -31.65 14.16 -3.97
C LEU A 351 -30.69 13.63 -2.92
N GLU A 352 -29.45 14.08 -2.95
CA GLU A 352 -28.47 13.84 -1.89
C GLU A 352 -28.19 15.14 -1.15
N PHE A 353 -28.52 15.26 0.13
CA PHE A 353 -28.19 16.46 0.92
C PHE A 353 -27.13 16.17 1.98
N LYS A 354 -26.30 17.17 2.30
CA LYS A 354 -25.33 17.09 3.39
C LYS A 354 -25.90 17.76 4.64
N LEU A 355 -26.02 17.02 5.75
CA LEU A 355 -26.38 17.60 7.05
C LEU A 355 -25.13 18.13 7.77
N CYS A 356 -25.13 19.43 8.07
CA CYS A 356 -24.02 20.15 8.68
C CYS A 356 -24.40 20.73 10.05
N MET A 357 -23.42 20.83 10.95
CA MET A 357 -23.59 21.43 12.29
C MET A 357 -23.15 22.90 12.27
N LYS A 358 -23.94 23.79 12.88
CA LYS A 358 -23.64 25.21 13.03
C LYS A 358 -22.32 25.43 13.75
N ALA A 359 -21.54 26.39 13.26
CA ALA A 359 -20.22 26.71 13.81
C ALA A 359 -20.26 27.12 15.30
N SER A 360 -21.33 27.81 15.71
CA SER A 360 -21.56 28.21 17.11
C SER A 360 -21.59 27.00 18.05
N LYS A 361 -22.32 25.94 17.69
CA LYS A 361 -22.40 24.71 18.48
C LYS A 361 -21.10 23.93 18.44
N ARG A 362 -20.43 23.87 17.29
CA ARG A 362 -19.10 23.24 17.17
C ARG A 362 -18.10 23.86 18.17
N GLN A 363 -18.10 25.19 18.28
CA GLN A 363 -17.26 25.91 19.24
C GLN A 363 -17.65 25.62 20.70
N GLN A 364 -18.95 25.56 21.01
CA GLN A 364 -19.42 25.21 22.36
C GLN A 364 -19.01 23.79 22.78
N ILE A 365 -19.16 22.80 21.89
CA ILE A 365 -18.76 21.41 22.15
C ILE A 365 -17.25 21.34 22.37
N MET A 366 -16.46 22.05 21.54
CA MET A 366 -15.01 22.11 21.68
C MET A 366 -14.59 22.75 23.02
N ASN A 367 -15.23 23.86 23.41
CA ASN A 367 -14.97 24.51 24.70
C ASN A 367 -15.34 23.61 25.89
N LEU A 368 -16.45 22.87 25.81
CA LEU A 368 -16.87 21.93 26.86
C LEU A 368 -15.90 20.75 26.98
N ALA A 369 -15.42 20.21 25.86
CA ALA A 369 -14.40 19.15 25.86
C ALA A 369 -13.09 19.64 26.47
N LEU A 370 -12.70 20.88 26.17
CA LEU A 370 -11.50 21.50 26.71
C LEU A 370 -11.62 21.77 28.22
N MET A 371 -12.79 22.19 28.71
CA MET A 371 -13.07 22.28 30.15
C MET A 371 -12.98 20.92 30.84
N LYS A 372 -13.61 19.87 30.31
CA LYS A 372 -13.54 18.52 30.90
C LYS A 372 -12.11 17.97 30.93
N CYS A 373 -11.31 18.27 29.92
CA CYS A 373 -9.89 17.92 29.89
C CYS A 373 -9.13 18.64 31.01
N ASN A 374 -9.33 19.96 31.16
CA ASN A 374 -8.73 20.75 32.22
C ASN A 374 -9.14 20.29 33.62
N GLU A 375 -10.38 19.87 33.82
CA GLU A 375 -10.86 19.31 35.09
C GLU A 375 -10.16 17.98 35.41
N ARG A 376 -9.95 17.10 34.42
CA ARG A 376 -9.19 15.85 34.60
C ARG A 376 -7.73 16.11 34.95
N VAL A 377 -7.08 17.07 34.27
CA VAL A 377 -5.70 17.45 34.57
C VAL A 377 -5.59 18.01 36.00
N LYS A 378 -6.54 18.85 36.44
CA LYS A 378 -6.61 19.35 37.82
C LYS A 378 -6.85 18.24 38.84
N ALA A 379 -7.71 17.27 38.54
CA ALA A 379 -7.95 16.13 39.42
C ALA A 379 -6.68 15.27 39.60
N ASN A 380 -5.92 15.04 38.54
CA ASN A 380 -4.69 14.27 38.58
C ASN A 380 -3.55 15.00 39.31
N THR A 381 -3.43 16.32 39.16
CA THR A 381 -2.43 17.12 39.91
C THR A 381 -2.73 17.19 41.41
N VAL A 382 -4.01 17.11 41.81
CA VAL A 382 -4.40 17.01 43.22
C VAL A 382 -4.17 15.61 43.79
N ALA A 383 -4.22 14.56 42.96
CA ALA A 383 -3.87 13.20 43.38
C ALA A 383 -2.36 13.07 43.62
N ASP A 384 -1.52 13.56 42.70
CA ASP A 384 -0.05 13.48 42.82
C ASP A 384 0.53 14.33 43.96
N SER A 385 -0.20 15.34 44.42
CA SER A 385 0.22 16.16 45.57
C SER A 385 -0.14 15.53 46.93
N LYS A 386 -1.05 14.54 46.97
CA LYS A 386 -1.39 13.82 48.20
C LYS A 386 -0.48 12.61 48.47
N ASP A 387 0.18 12.07 47.46
CA ASP A 387 1.09 10.93 47.61
C ASP A 387 2.53 11.34 47.99
N LYS A 388 2.80 12.63 48.23
CA LYS A 388 4.13 13.14 48.63
C LYS A 388 4.25 13.61 50.08
N GLU A 389 3.19 13.55 50.89
CA GLU A 389 3.28 13.76 52.33
C GLU A 389 2.99 12.44 53.05
N ILE A 390 4.03 11.62 53.26
CA ILE A 390 4.30 10.82 54.47
C ILE A 390 5.67 10.15 54.22
N THR A 391 6.71 10.70 54.83
CA THR A 391 7.89 9.94 55.24
C THR A 391 8.49 10.67 56.43
N GLU A 392 8.14 10.21 57.62
CA GLU A 392 8.79 10.62 58.86
C GLU A 392 10.22 10.05 58.92
N PRO A 393 11.15 10.74 59.60
CA PRO A 393 12.57 10.38 59.59
C PRO A 393 12.87 9.29 60.63
N VAL A 394 13.59 8.25 60.21
CA VAL A 394 14.15 7.24 61.12
C VAL A 394 15.59 7.64 61.48
N GLU A 395 15.78 8.01 62.74
CA GLU A 395 17.10 8.16 63.37
C GLU A 395 17.72 6.80 63.74
N PRO A 396 19.07 6.72 63.86
CA PRO A 396 19.80 5.47 64.00
C PRO A 396 20.05 5.11 65.47
N GLN A 397 19.97 3.82 65.82
CA GLN A 397 20.47 3.33 67.12
C GLN A 397 21.50 2.21 67.03
N GLN A 398 22.48 2.38 67.92
CA GLN A 398 23.75 1.72 68.10
C GLN A 398 23.66 0.35 68.80
N ASN A 399 24.67 -0.47 68.52
CA ASN A 399 25.50 -1.31 69.42
C ASN A 399 24.85 -2.22 70.49
N ARG A 400 25.31 -3.48 70.51
CA ARG A 400 26.12 -4.13 71.59
C ARG A 400 26.41 -5.61 71.21
N LEU A 401 27.68 -5.98 71.01
CA LEU A 401 28.61 -6.64 71.98
C LEU A 401 28.31 -8.13 72.25
N ASN A 402 29.22 -9.07 71.90
CA ASN A 402 30.30 -9.55 72.79
C ASN A 402 31.01 -10.84 72.32
N MET A 403 32.35 -10.84 72.52
CA MET A 403 33.23 -11.94 72.99
C MET A 403 33.44 -13.21 72.13
N ASP A 404 34.61 -13.85 72.07
CA ASP A 404 36.04 -13.57 72.33
C ASP A 404 36.81 -14.86 71.99
N ALA A 405 38.14 -14.74 71.80
CA ALA A 405 39.19 -15.79 71.79
C ALA A 405 39.28 -16.74 70.56
N ASP A 406 40.45 -17.12 70.04
CA ASP A 406 41.84 -17.02 70.52
C ASP A 406 42.81 -17.25 69.31
N LYS A 407 43.95 -16.51 69.30
CA LYS A 407 45.34 -16.88 68.92
C LYS A 407 45.63 -17.65 67.60
N THR A 408 46.68 -17.39 66.80
CA THR A 408 48.05 -16.89 67.07
C THR A 408 48.77 -16.59 65.73
N GLU A 409 49.63 -15.56 65.72
CA GLU A 409 51.01 -15.41 65.13
C GLU A 409 51.38 -16.16 63.81
N GLU A 410 52.14 -15.64 62.83
CA GLU A 410 53.42 -14.87 62.79
C GLU A 410 53.65 -14.54 61.28
N ALA A 411 53.83 -13.32 60.76
CA ALA A 411 54.95 -12.38 60.79
C ALA A 411 56.26 -12.81 60.07
N VAL A 412 56.58 -12.08 58.96
CA VAL A 412 57.89 -11.43 58.64
C VAL A 412 58.83 -11.97 57.52
N ALA A 413 59.28 -10.96 56.73
CA ALA A 413 60.53 -10.76 55.95
C ALA A 413 60.65 -11.35 54.52
N THR A 414 60.60 -10.54 53.45
CA THR A 414 61.62 -9.63 52.85
C THR A 414 62.91 -10.27 52.30
N ASN A 415 63.10 -10.04 50.99
CA ASN A 415 64.27 -9.45 50.31
C ASN A 415 65.03 -10.26 49.24
N VAL A 416 65.09 -9.62 48.05
CA VAL A 416 66.24 -9.43 47.13
C VAL A 416 66.78 -10.64 46.35
N SER A 417 66.70 -10.55 45.01
CA SER A 417 67.86 -10.74 44.13
C SER A 417 67.55 -10.27 42.68
N ALA A 418 68.43 -9.42 42.17
CA ALA A 418 68.46 -8.88 40.81
C ALA A 418 69.15 -9.81 39.80
N LYS A 419 68.86 -9.61 38.50
CA LYS A 419 69.77 -9.68 37.33
C LYS A 419 69.02 -9.19 36.08
N SER A 420 69.40 -8.03 35.53
CA SER A 420 70.27 -7.83 34.34
C SER A 420 69.54 -8.18 33.04
N ASP A 421 68.96 -7.20 32.34
CA ASP A 421 69.56 -6.31 31.32
C ASP A 421 69.31 -6.83 29.89
N MET A 422 68.55 -6.06 29.09
CA MET A 422 69.01 -5.59 27.77
C MET A 422 68.07 -4.53 27.18
N PHE A 423 68.71 -3.47 26.68
CA PHE A 423 68.20 -2.22 26.12
C PHE A 423 67.68 -2.31 24.68
N ARG A 424 66.75 -1.38 24.36
CA ARG A 424 66.47 -0.62 23.11
C ARG A 424 64.97 -0.68 22.77
N SER A 425 64.28 0.36 22.31
CA SER A 425 64.51 1.81 22.18
C SER A 425 63.17 2.46 21.79
N ASN A 426 62.95 3.68 22.28
CA ASN A 426 61.87 4.65 22.04
C ASN A 426 61.13 4.63 20.68
N SER A 427 59.79 4.77 20.69
CA SER A 427 58.99 5.90 20.15
C SER A 427 57.47 5.63 20.26
N PRO A 428 56.59 6.66 20.30
CA PRO A 428 55.24 6.60 20.89
C PRO A 428 54.14 6.18 19.90
N PRO A 429 52.97 5.68 20.36
CA PRO A 429 51.85 5.43 19.45
C PRO A 429 51.06 6.72 19.20
N GLU A 430 50.92 7.03 17.91
CA GLU A 430 49.95 7.97 17.38
C GLU A 430 48.53 7.43 17.51
N ASN A 431 47.60 8.37 17.72
CA ASN A 431 46.16 8.18 17.67
C ASN A 431 45.71 7.45 16.40
N THR A 432 44.99 6.34 16.57
CA THR A 432 44.04 5.85 15.57
C THR A 432 42.67 5.74 16.23
N THR A 433 41.76 6.56 15.71
CA THR A 433 40.32 6.52 15.92
C THR A 433 39.77 5.13 15.61
N ASP A 434 39.18 4.47 16.61
CA ASP A 434 38.37 3.28 16.43
C ASP A 434 37.05 3.66 15.74
N THR A 435 36.91 3.28 14.47
CA THR A 435 35.61 3.13 13.80
C THR A 435 35.04 1.77 14.18
N PRO A 436 33.78 1.66 14.63
CA PRO A 436 33.20 0.38 15.01
C PRO A 436 32.99 -0.49 13.76
N SER A 437 33.57 -1.68 13.79
CA SER A 437 33.39 -2.70 12.76
C SER A 437 31.96 -3.26 12.84
N ASN A 438 31.17 -3.01 11.79
CA ASN A 438 29.89 -3.67 11.56
C ASN A 438 30.14 -5.17 11.36
N ILE A 439 29.83 -5.95 12.39
CA ILE A 439 29.77 -7.42 12.32
C ILE A 439 28.50 -7.79 11.56
N SER A 440 28.59 -7.91 10.24
CA SER A 440 27.58 -8.57 9.41
C SER A 440 27.61 -10.08 9.68
N ARG A 441 26.89 -10.52 10.71
CA ARG A 441 26.57 -11.95 10.88
C ARG A 441 25.42 -12.30 9.94
N SER A 442 25.76 -12.97 8.85
CA SER A 442 24.77 -13.59 7.96
C SER A 442 24.00 -14.68 8.71
N VAL A 443 22.69 -14.48 8.89
CA VAL A 443 21.79 -15.51 9.39
C VAL A 443 21.53 -16.49 8.24
N SER A 444 22.27 -17.60 8.20
CA SER A 444 22.04 -18.66 7.23
C SER A 444 20.83 -19.50 7.65
N PHE A 445 19.70 -19.28 6.96
CA PHE A 445 18.45 -20.03 7.16
C PHE A 445 18.59 -21.44 6.55
N THR A 446 19.31 -22.32 7.24
CA THR A 446 19.51 -23.72 6.84
C THR A 446 18.38 -24.57 7.43
N GLY A 447 17.21 -24.60 6.78
CA GLY A 447 16.15 -25.51 7.27
C GLY A 447 14.77 -25.49 6.64
N SER A 448 14.50 -24.70 5.60
CA SER A 448 13.14 -24.66 5.01
C SER A 448 13.15 -25.09 3.54
N SER A 449 12.40 -26.16 3.24
CA SER A 449 12.01 -26.61 1.90
C SER A 449 10.95 -25.70 1.27
N ALA A 450 11.07 -24.38 1.47
CA ALA A 450 10.21 -23.42 0.81
C ALA A 450 10.50 -23.46 -0.70
N SER A 451 9.44 -23.51 -1.51
CA SER A 451 9.57 -23.46 -2.97
C SER A 451 10.27 -22.17 -3.40
N LEU A 452 10.90 -22.19 -4.58
CA LEU A 452 11.55 -21.01 -5.14
C LEU A 452 10.58 -19.80 -5.23
N SER A 453 9.32 -20.06 -5.56
CA SER A 453 8.25 -19.06 -5.57
C SER A 453 7.99 -18.45 -4.18
N GLN A 454 7.91 -19.26 -3.13
CA GLN A 454 7.72 -18.76 -1.76
C GLN A 454 8.89 -17.90 -1.29
N LYS A 455 10.12 -18.22 -1.71
CA LYS A 455 11.30 -17.40 -1.40
C LYS A 455 11.28 -16.06 -2.16
N GLN A 456 10.80 -16.06 -3.40
CA GLN A 456 10.62 -14.85 -4.21
C GLN A 456 9.53 -13.93 -3.63
N ASP A 457 8.39 -14.49 -3.24
CA ASP A 457 7.29 -13.73 -2.61
C ASP A 457 7.74 -13.09 -1.29
N LEU A 458 8.53 -13.81 -0.48
CA LEU A 458 9.07 -13.30 0.78
C LEU A 458 10.09 -12.17 0.53
N ALA A 459 10.97 -12.34 -0.46
CA ALA A 459 11.96 -11.33 -0.84
C ALA A 459 11.28 -10.05 -1.35
N TYR A 460 10.22 -10.19 -2.15
CA TYR A 460 9.42 -9.07 -2.64
C TYR A 460 8.71 -8.35 -1.48
N SER A 461 8.08 -9.10 -0.57
CA SER A 461 7.41 -8.55 0.61
C SER A 461 8.39 -7.78 1.52
N TYR A 462 9.61 -8.29 1.66
CA TYR A 462 10.66 -7.65 2.43
C TYR A 462 11.13 -6.34 1.77
N TYR A 463 11.30 -6.33 0.44
CA TYR A 463 11.66 -5.13 -0.31
C TYR A 463 10.61 -4.02 -0.20
N GLU A 464 9.33 -4.34 -0.37
CA GLU A 464 8.22 -3.39 -0.20
C GLU A 464 8.16 -2.82 1.22
N LEU A 465 8.44 -3.65 2.24
CA LEU A 465 8.53 -3.20 3.62
C LEU A 465 9.70 -2.22 3.82
N GLN A 466 10.89 -2.53 3.27
CA GLN A 466 12.05 -1.64 3.35
C GLN A 466 11.79 -0.29 2.66
N LYS A 467 11.16 -0.31 1.49
CA LYS A 467 10.77 0.91 0.77
C LYS A 467 9.81 1.77 1.61
N ARG A 468 8.77 1.15 2.19
CA ARG A 468 7.84 1.85 3.09
C ARG A 468 8.52 2.44 4.32
N ILE A 469 9.46 1.71 4.92
CA ILE A 469 10.25 2.21 6.05
C ILE A 469 11.06 3.44 5.62
N HIS A 470 11.72 3.38 4.45
CA HIS A 470 12.47 4.49 3.90
C HIS A 470 11.57 5.71 3.64
N ASP A 471 10.44 5.54 2.97
CA ASP A 471 9.47 6.62 2.68
C ASP A 471 8.94 7.28 3.96
N ILE A 472 8.64 6.50 5.00
CA ILE A 472 8.20 7.02 6.30
C ILE A 472 9.34 7.79 6.98
N THR A 473 10.57 7.27 6.91
CA THR A 473 11.76 7.90 7.50
C THR A 473 12.03 9.25 6.84
N GLU A 474 12.02 9.32 5.50
CA GLU A 474 12.14 10.57 4.74
C GLU A 474 11.06 11.58 5.12
N ARG A 475 9.81 11.13 5.29
CA ARG A 475 8.72 12.00 5.76
C ARG A 475 8.94 12.53 7.18
N LEU A 476 9.46 11.70 8.09
CA LEU A 476 9.78 12.13 9.46
C LEU A 476 10.98 13.09 9.50
N ILE A 477 11.93 12.93 8.59
CA ILE A 477 13.06 13.86 8.40
C ILE A 477 12.53 15.23 7.93
N HIS A 478 11.57 15.27 7.00
CA HIS A 478 11.13 16.53 6.42
C HIS A 478 9.92 17.22 7.10
N ASP A 479 9.12 16.50 7.89
CA ASP A 479 7.95 17.05 8.59
C ASP A 479 8.16 17.07 10.12
N PRO A 480 8.55 18.22 10.71
CA PRO A 480 8.79 18.33 12.15
C PRO A 480 7.52 18.12 12.99
N THR A 481 6.33 18.39 12.44
CA THR A 481 5.05 18.19 13.17
C THR A 481 4.70 16.71 13.24
N LEU A 482 4.92 15.98 12.15
CA LEU A 482 4.77 14.53 12.13
C LEU A 482 5.80 13.86 13.04
N ARG A 483 7.02 14.38 13.05
CA ARG A 483 8.11 13.93 13.93
C ARG A 483 7.76 14.06 15.41
N GLU A 484 7.25 15.21 15.85
CA GLU A 484 6.82 15.43 17.24
C GLU A 484 5.68 14.47 17.63
N LYS A 485 4.68 14.29 16.75
CA LYS A 485 3.60 13.31 16.98
C LYS A 485 4.09 11.87 17.00
N ALA A 486 5.10 11.55 16.20
CA ALA A 486 5.70 10.22 16.17
C ALA A 486 6.52 9.96 17.42
N SER A 487 7.36 10.90 17.86
CA SER A 487 8.16 10.76 19.07
C SER A 487 7.28 10.59 20.31
N GLU A 488 6.18 11.34 20.43
CA GLU A 488 5.18 11.15 21.49
C GLU A 488 4.59 9.74 21.51
N LYS A 489 4.37 9.13 20.34
CA LYS A 489 3.81 7.78 20.19
C LYS A 489 4.83 6.64 20.29
N LEU A 490 6.10 6.92 20.00
CA LEU A 490 7.20 5.94 19.99
C LEU A 490 7.76 5.67 21.40
N ASN A 491 7.41 6.50 22.39
CA ASN A 491 7.93 6.39 23.76
C ASN A 491 7.48 5.14 24.52
N ASP A 492 6.40 4.46 24.11
CA ASP A 492 5.93 3.26 24.81
C ASP A 492 5.17 2.30 23.88
N ILE A 493 5.90 1.52 23.09
CA ILE A 493 5.29 0.51 22.23
C ILE A 493 5.27 -0.84 22.93
N ASN A 494 4.07 -1.38 23.12
CA ASN A 494 3.85 -2.69 23.73
C ASN A 494 3.53 -3.73 22.63
N ILE A 495 4.37 -4.76 22.54
CA ILE A 495 4.24 -5.85 21.56
C ILE A 495 3.92 -7.14 22.34
N VAL A 496 2.71 -7.66 22.18
CA VAL A 496 2.29 -8.91 22.83
C VAL A 496 2.45 -10.06 21.84
N VAL A 497 3.27 -11.05 22.19
CA VAL A 497 3.56 -12.20 21.32
C VAL A 497 2.72 -13.39 21.76
N CYS A 498 1.75 -13.77 20.92
CA CYS A 498 0.78 -14.85 21.18
C CYS A 498 0.93 -16.00 20.18
N GLY A 499 0.51 -17.19 20.59
CA GLY A 499 0.50 -18.38 19.73
C GLY A 499 0.75 -19.66 20.51
N ALA A 500 0.43 -20.79 19.88
CA ALA A 500 0.50 -22.12 20.51
C ALA A 500 1.88 -22.42 21.15
N PRO A 501 1.98 -23.42 22.05
CA PRO A 501 3.26 -23.81 22.60
C PRO A 501 4.20 -24.29 21.47
N ARG A 502 5.50 -24.00 21.61
CA ARG A 502 6.57 -24.47 20.71
C ARG A 502 6.61 -23.87 19.30
N VAL A 503 5.84 -22.83 19.00
CA VAL A 503 5.91 -22.13 17.69
C VAL A 503 7.08 -21.14 17.58
N GLY A 504 7.97 -21.10 18.57
CA GLY A 504 9.15 -20.24 18.55
C GLY A 504 8.95 -18.80 19.04
N LYS A 505 7.93 -18.51 19.87
CA LYS A 505 7.66 -17.15 20.39
C LYS A 505 8.85 -16.48 21.07
N SER A 506 9.44 -17.14 22.07
CA SER A 506 10.61 -16.62 22.79
C SER A 506 11.84 -16.49 21.87
N ALA A 507 11.97 -17.41 20.89
CA ALA A 507 13.02 -17.32 19.88
C ALA A 507 12.82 -16.12 18.93
N LEU A 508 11.58 -15.79 18.58
CA LEU A 508 11.25 -14.60 17.79
C LEU A 508 11.58 -13.32 18.55
N ILE A 509 11.27 -13.24 19.85
CA ILE A 509 11.65 -12.09 20.69
C ILE A 509 13.17 -11.91 20.68
N ASN A 510 13.93 -12.98 20.87
CA ASN A 510 15.39 -12.92 20.84
C ASN A 510 15.93 -12.50 19.47
N ALA A 511 15.31 -12.97 18.39
CA ALA A 511 15.66 -12.58 17.03
C ALA A 511 15.40 -11.09 16.77
N ILE A 512 14.26 -10.56 17.20
CA ILE A 512 13.91 -9.13 17.06
C ILE A 512 14.83 -8.26 17.91
N CYS A 513 15.15 -8.69 19.13
CA CYS A 513 16.01 -7.92 20.03
C CYS A 513 17.51 -8.08 19.73
N HIS A 514 17.88 -8.98 18.82
CA HIS A 514 19.26 -9.40 18.56
C HIS A 514 20.04 -9.79 19.83
N GLN A 515 19.33 -10.30 20.84
CA GLN A 515 19.83 -10.62 22.18
C GLN A 515 19.09 -11.84 22.74
N GLU A 516 19.76 -12.65 23.57
CA GLU A 516 19.12 -13.77 24.27
C GLU A 516 18.42 -13.29 25.54
N LEU A 517 17.26 -12.65 25.39
CA LEU A 517 16.46 -12.10 26.49
C LEU A 517 15.46 -13.12 27.04
N ALA A 518 14.69 -13.73 26.14
CA ALA A 518 13.66 -14.70 26.47
C ALA A 518 14.24 -16.13 26.52
N GLY A 519 13.85 -16.89 27.53
CA GLY A 519 14.30 -18.27 27.70
C GLY A 519 13.89 -19.15 26.51
N THR A 520 14.85 -19.85 25.91
CA THR A 520 14.59 -20.84 24.86
C THR A 520 15.11 -22.21 25.29
N HIS A 521 14.50 -23.28 24.79
CA HIS A 521 14.92 -24.64 25.08
C HIS A 521 14.72 -25.52 23.83
N PRO A 522 15.71 -26.34 23.44
CA PRO A 522 15.63 -27.18 22.23
C PRO A 522 14.68 -28.38 22.39
N GLY A 523 14.34 -28.76 23.62
CA GLY A 523 13.42 -29.86 23.93
C GLY A 523 11.92 -29.47 23.90
N LEU A 524 11.05 -30.44 24.19
CA LEU A 524 9.58 -30.29 24.12
C LEU A 524 8.93 -29.55 25.30
N HIS A 525 9.71 -29.09 26.27
CA HIS A 525 9.18 -28.39 27.44
C HIS A 525 8.77 -26.96 27.08
N ALA A 526 7.62 -26.51 27.60
CA ALA A 526 7.22 -25.11 27.49
C ALA A 526 8.24 -24.24 28.24
N CYS A 527 8.84 -23.28 27.54
CA CYS A 527 9.81 -22.34 28.09
C CYS A 527 9.09 -21.27 28.92
N THR A 528 8.07 -20.66 28.33
CA THR A 528 7.27 -19.60 28.95
C THR A 528 6.07 -20.20 29.69
N LYS A 529 6.14 -20.23 31.02
CA LYS A 529 5.05 -20.70 31.90
C LYS A 529 4.21 -19.56 32.47
N THR A 530 4.79 -18.37 32.55
CA THR A 530 4.18 -17.15 33.05
C THR A 530 4.47 -16.02 32.08
N MET A 531 3.55 -15.06 31.98
CA MET A 531 3.78 -13.87 31.15
C MET A 531 5.02 -13.13 31.64
N SER A 532 5.93 -12.82 30.72
CA SER A 532 7.20 -12.15 31.04
C SER A 532 7.38 -10.96 30.09
N SER A 533 7.88 -9.84 30.61
CA SER A 533 8.16 -8.64 29.82
C SER A 533 9.66 -8.47 29.57
N TYR A 534 10.01 -8.05 28.36
CA TYR A 534 11.37 -7.72 27.95
C TYR A 534 11.39 -6.34 27.33
N HIS A 535 12.38 -5.52 27.68
CA HIS A 535 12.48 -4.14 27.21
C HIS A 535 13.66 -4.02 26.25
N LEU A 536 13.40 -3.42 25.09
CA LEU A 536 14.41 -3.04 24.10
C LEU A 536 14.35 -1.52 23.95
N ALA A 537 15.38 -0.84 24.42
CA ALA A 537 15.55 0.59 24.22
C ALA A 537 16.67 0.84 23.22
N GLY A 538 16.50 1.85 22.38
CA GLY A 538 17.52 2.27 21.43
C GLY A 538 17.29 3.70 20.97
N SER A 539 18.17 4.17 20.09
CA SER A 539 18.08 5.47 19.45
C SER A 539 18.10 5.29 17.94
N ILE A 540 17.20 5.95 17.22
CA ILE A 540 17.21 6.05 15.76
C ILE A 540 17.62 7.46 15.36
N ASP A 541 18.53 7.56 14.40
CA ASP A 541 18.92 8.83 13.79
C ASP A 541 17.82 9.26 12.80
N ILE A 542 17.25 10.43 13.01
CA ILE A 542 16.21 11.04 12.17
C ILE A 542 16.71 12.35 11.54
N GLY A 543 18.03 12.44 11.28
CA GLY A 543 18.70 13.56 10.66
C GLY A 543 19.44 14.40 11.70
N ASP A 544 18.85 15.52 12.12
CA ASP A 544 19.50 16.45 13.05
C ASP A 544 19.32 16.06 14.53
N GLU A 545 18.57 14.99 14.81
CA GLU A 545 18.20 14.56 16.16
C GLU A 545 18.24 13.03 16.29
N GLN A 546 18.49 12.54 17.51
CA GLN A 546 18.30 11.14 17.87
C GLN A 546 16.95 10.98 18.57
N ALA A 547 16.05 10.20 17.97
CA ALA A 547 14.81 9.79 18.62
C ALA A 547 15.05 8.51 19.41
N ASN A 548 14.82 8.55 20.72
CA ASN A 548 14.85 7.35 21.55
C ASN A 548 13.54 6.58 21.38
N TYR A 549 13.63 5.26 21.35
CA TYR A 549 12.48 4.38 21.35
C TYR A 549 12.59 3.35 22.46
N GLN A 550 11.44 2.91 22.97
CA GLN A 550 11.35 1.82 23.93
C GLN A 550 10.23 0.86 23.50
N TYR A 551 10.62 -0.39 23.22
CA TYR A 551 9.72 -1.50 22.99
C TYR A 551 9.62 -2.35 24.24
N THR A 552 8.40 -2.71 24.63
CA THR A 552 8.11 -3.70 25.66
C THR A 552 7.48 -4.92 25.01
N PHE A 553 8.23 -6.03 24.96
CA PHE A 553 7.76 -7.31 24.45
C PHE A 553 7.16 -8.13 25.60
N TRP A 554 5.92 -8.58 25.44
CA TRP A 554 5.23 -9.47 26.37
C TRP A 554 5.22 -10.88 25.78
N ASP A 555 6.03 -11.78 26.33
CA ASP A 555 6.02 -13.20 25.99
C ASP A 555 4.94 -13.92 26.78
N THR A 556 3.98 -14.51 26.07
CA THR A 556 2.84 -15.18 26.69
C THR A 556 3.07 -16.69 26.78
N PRO A 557 2.50 -17.36 27.79
CA PRO A 557 2.36 -18.81 27.76
C PRO A 557 1.67 -19.27 26.46
N GLY A 558 2.06 -20.45 25.97
CA GLY A 558 1.52 -20.98 24.71
C GLY A 558 0.08 -21.44 24.78
#